data_AF-R2T3P9-F1
#
_entry.id   AF-R2T3P9-F1
#
_cell.length_a   1.000
_cell.length_b   1.000
_cell.length_c   1.000
_cell.angle_alpha   90.00
_cell.angle_beta   90.00
_cell.angle_gamma   90.00
#
_symmetry.space_group_name_H-M   'P 1'
#
loop_
_entity.id
_entity.type
_entity.pdbx_description
1 polymer ?
#
loop_
_entity_poly.entity_id
_entity_poly.type
_entity_poly.pdbx_seq_one_letter_code
_entity_poly.pdbx_strand_id
1 'polypeptide(L)'
;MRFLASLMMKNPTIVKGLEPFVQGIIVDFGVQIQAILSVLSGEYTLSELLPFQMPADMEKVEQEEDMPLDMLCYKDKLDHVYDFDYGMDFEKRIEDERVKYLK
;
A
#
# COMPACT_ATOMS: atom_id res chain seq x y z
N MET A 1 11.28 15.87 -13.48
CA MET A 1 11.13 16.04 -12.02
C MET A 1 10.63 14.73 -11.45
N ARG A 2 11.20 14.26 -10.33
CA ARG A 2 10.76 13.03 -9.66
C ARG A 2 9.97 13.41 -8.39
N PHE A 3 8.76 12.89 -8.23
CA PHE A 3 7.86 13.11 -7.10
C PHE A 3 7.63 11.81 -6.34
N LEU A 4 7.77 11.88 -5.02
CA LEU A 4 7.34 10.86 -4.08
C LEU A 4 6.14 11.40 -3.31
N ALA A 5 5.14 10.56 -3.07
CA ALA A 5 4.03 10.90 -2.19
C ALA A 5 4.21 10.23 -0.83
N SER A 6 4.04 10.99 0.25
CA SER A 6 3.84 10.45 1.59
C SER A 6 2.35 10.51 1.90
N LEU A 7 1.74 9.35 2.13
CA LEU A 7 0.32 9.21 2.38
C LEU A 7 0.10 8.73 3.81
N MET A 8 -0.24 9.67 4.69
CA MET A 8 -0.73 9.33 6.03
C MET A 8 -2.17 8.84 5.91
N MET A 9 -2.37 7.53 6.09
CA MET A 9 -3.69 6.90 5.98
C MET A 9 -4.29 6.61 7.35
N LYS A 10 -5.59 6.86 7.44
CA LYS A 10 -6.42 6.37 8.56
C LYS A 10 -7.36 5.24 8.15
N ASN A 11 -7.66 5.15 6.85
CA ASN A 11 -8.60 4.22 6.25
C ASN A 11 -8.06 3.78 4.88
N PRO A 12 -8.57 2.67 4.31
CA PRO A 12 -8.35 2.30 2.92
C PRO A 12 -8.60 3.48 1.98
N THR A 13 -7.71 3.66 0.99
CA THR A 13 -7.71 4.83 0.10
C THR A 13 -7.64 4.40 -1.35
N ILE A 14 -8.42 5.06 -2.21
CA ILE A 14 -8.35 4.85 -3.67
C ILE A 14 -7.13 5.60 -4.20
N VAL A 15 -6.04 4.89 -4.41
CA VAL A 15 -4.76 5.45 -4.88
C VAL A 15 -4.68 5.63 -6.40
N LYS A 16 -5.69 5.15 -7.15
CA LYS A 16 -5.80 5.26 -8.61
C LYS A 16 -5.56 6.65 -9.17
N GLY A 17 -6.02 7.69 -8.45
CA GLY A 17 -5.85 9.08 -8.87
C GLY A 17 -4.46 9.67 -8.57
N LEU A 18 -3.64 9.00 -7.76
CA LEU A 18 -2.34 9.48 -7.30
C LEU A 18 -1.19 8.72 -7.97
N GLU A 19 -1.26 7.39 -8.01
CA GLU A 19 -0.20 6.50 -8.50
C GLU A 19 0.37 6.91 -9.87
N PRO A 20 -0.44 7.30 -10.87
CA PRO A 20 0.09 7.67 -12.18
C PRO A 20 1.05 8.88 -12.20
N PHE A 21 1.06 9.68 -11.15
CA PHE A 21 1.77 10.97 -11.09
C PHE A 21 3.04 10.96 -10.23
N VAL A 22 3.37 9.82 -9.59
CA VAL A 22 4.48 9.69 -8.65
C VAL A 22 5.37 8.50 -9.02
N GLN A 23 6.64 8.50 -8.59
CA GLN A 23 7.52 7.32 -8.74
C GLN A 23 7.44 6.36 -7.57
N GLY A 24 6.86 6.78 -6.46
CA GLY A 24 6.76 5.99 -5.25
C GLY A 24 5.78 6.61 -4.27
N ILE A 25 5.13 5.74 -3.52
CA ILE A 25 4.19 6.09 -2.47
C ILE A 25 4.74 5.47 -1.20
N ILE A 26 5.00 6.29 -0.18
CA ILE A 26 5.22 5.84 1.18
C ILE A 26 3.91 5.99 1.92
N VAL A 27 3.47 4.89 2.50
CA VAL A 27 2.28 4.82 3.32
C VAL A 27 2.70 4.82 4.78
N ASP A 28 2.03 5.65 5.58
CA ASP A 28 2.19 5.63 7.03
C ASP A 28 0.84 5.74 7.75
N PHE A 29 0.83 5.38 9.03
CA PHE A 29 -0.38 5.37 9.87
C PHE A 29 -0.29 6.38 11.01
N GLY A 30 0.26 7.56 10.74
CA GLY A 30 0.47 8.60 11.74
C GLY A 30 1.78 8.42 12.50
N VAL A 31 2.82 7.91 11.83
CA VAL A 31 4.16 7.79 12.42
C VAL A 31 4.83 9.16 12.47
N GLN A 32 5.93 9.26 13.22
CA GLN A 32 6.72 10.48 13.25
C GLN A 32 7.41 10.70 11.90
N ILE A 33 7.52 11.96 11.46
CA ILE A 33 8.20 12.34 10.21
C ILE A 33 9.63 11.77 10.14
N GLN A 34 10.32 11.66 11.28
CA GLN A 34 11.67 11.07 11.33
C GLN A 34 11.71 9.63 10.83
N ALA A 35 10.68 8.81 11.10
CA ALA A 35 10.59 7.44 10.60
C ALA A 35 10.40 7.40 9.07
N ILE A 36 9.63 8.35 8.53
CA ILE A 36 9.46 8.49 7.07
C ILE A 36 10.79 8.90 6.43
N LEU A 37 11.52 9.83 7.07
CA LEU A 37 12.83 10.28 6.59
C LEU A 37 13.89 9.19 6.66
N SER A 38 13.88 8.32 7.69
CA SER A 38 14.83 7.20 7.80
C SER A 38 14.61 6.13 6.72
N VAL A 39 13.35 5.92 6.32
CA VAL A 39 13.05 5.09 5.14
C VAL A 39 13.60 5.76 3.89
N LEU A 40 13.24 7.03 3.65
CA LEU A 40 13.67 7.77 2.45
C LEU A 40 15.20 7.90 2.30
N SER A 41 15.94 7.95 3.41
CA SER A 41 17.40 8.00 3.41
C SER A 41 18.06 6.63 3.21
N GLY A 42 17.29 5.54 3.25
CA GLY A 42 17.79 4.16 3.23
C GLY A 42 18.40 3.68 4.55
N GLU A 43 18.24 4.45 5.64
CA GLU A 43 18.65 4.03 6.98
C GLU A 43 17.79 2.86 7.50
N TYR A 44 16.52 2.82 7.08
CA TYR A 44 15.60 1.74 7.37
C TYR A 44 15.05 1.13 6.09
N THR A 45 15.05 -0.21 6.02
CA THR A 45 14.42 -0.96 4.93
C THR A 45 13.05 -1.44 5.38
N LEU A 46 12.02 -1.12 4.59
CA LEU A 46 10.65 -1.50 4.90
C LEU A 46 10.50 -3.02 4.92
N SER A 47 9.71 -3.51 5.88
CA SER A 47 9.31 -4.90 5.99
C SER A 47 7.83 -5.03 6.36
N GLU A 48 7.06 -3.94 6.29
CA GLU A 48 5.70 -3.83 6.74
C GLU A 48 4.71 -4.24 5.64
N LEU A 49 3.58 -4.82 6.06
CA LEU A 49 2.52 -5.29 5.18
C LEU A 49 1.23 -4.52 5.46
N LEU A 50 0.41 -4.33 4.43
CA LEU A 50 -0.87 -3.66 4.54
C LEU A 50 -1.82 -4.48 5.45
N PRO A 51 -2.43 -3.84 6.46
CA PRO A 51 -3.39 -4.51 7.35
C PRO A 51 -4.81 -4.55 6.78
N PHE A 52 -5.03 -4.10 5.54
CA PHE A 52 -6.33 -4.03 4.87
C PHE A 52 -6.16 -3.99 3.34
N GLN A 53 -7.26 -4.17 2.61
CA GLN A 53 -7.34 -4.06 1.16
C GLN A 53 -7.46 -2.61 0.70
N MET A 54 -6.73 -2.21 -0.35
CA MET A 54 -6.91 -0.91 -0.99
C MET A 54 -7.95 -1.01 -2.11
N PRO A 55 -9.07 -0.26 -2.04
CA PRO A 55 -10.14 -0.33 -3.04
C PRO A 55 -9.67 0.13 -4.42
N ALA A 56 -10.13 -0.56 -5.47
CA ALA A 56 -9.88 -0.16 -6.85
C ALA A 56 -10.56 1.17 -7.24
N ASP A 57 -11.75 1.44 -6.67
CA ASP A 57 -12.60 2.62 -6.94
C ASP A 57 -13.67 2.81 -5.85
N MET A 58 -14.51 3.83 -6.00
CA MET A 58 -15.58 4.17 -5.04
C MET A 58 -16.67 3.11 -4.95
N GLU A 59 -16.96 2.39 -6.04
CA GLU A 59 -17.95 1.31 -6.01
C GLU A 59 -17.48 0.20 -5.05
N LYS A 60 -16.17 -0.05 -5.00
CA LYS A 60 -15.55 -0.99 -4.06
C LYS A 60 -15.47 -0.51 -2.62
N VAL A 61 -15.47 0.81 -2.40
CA VAL A 61 -15.60 1.37 -1.04
C VAL A 61 -17.02 1.18 -0.50
N GLU A 62 -18.02 1.30 -1.36
CA GLU A 62 -19.44 1.21 -1.00
C GLU A 62 -19.96 -0.24 -1.00
N GLN A 63 -19.18 -1.19 -1.51
CA GLN A 63 -19.52 -2.61 -1.50
C GLN A 63 -19.66 -3.11 -0.04
N GLU A 64 -20.75 -3.83 0.24
CA GLU A 64 -20.83 -4.65 1.45
C GLU A 64 -20.03 -5.94 1.21
N GLU A 65 -19.04 -6.21 2.06
CA GLU A 65 -18.24 -7.44 1.97
C GLU A 65 -19.08 -8.65 2.40
N ASP A 66 -19.23 -9.63 1.52
CA ASP A 66 -19.95 -10.87 1.82
C ASP A 66 -19.04 -11.87 2.57
N MET A 67 -17.73 -11.81 2.32
CA MET A 67 -16.68 -12.57 3.00
C MET A 67 -15.51 -11.66 3.37
N PRO A 68 -14.73 -11.99 4.42
CA PRO A 68 -13.52 -11.24 4.73
C PRO A 68 -12.58 -11.19 3.53
N LEU A 69 -12.13 -9.99 3.17
CA LEU A 69 -11.12 -9.75 2.13
C LEU A 69 -11.63 -10.13 0.72
N ASP A 70 -12.88 -9.78 0.42
CA ASP A 70 -13.51 -10.01 -0.89
C ASP A 70 -13.55 -8.76 -1.79
N MET A 71 -12.97 -7.64 -1.33
CA MET A 71 -12.81 -6.44 -2.14
C MET A 71 -11.97 -6.69 -3.39
N LEU A 72 -12.39 -6.07 -4.51
CA LEU A 72 -11.49 -5.90 -5.64
C LEU A 72 -10.46 -4.82 -5.31
N CYS A 73 -9.21 -5.25 -5.12
CA CYS A 73 -8.11 -4.36 -4.79
C CYS A 73 -7.60 -3.58 -6.00
N TYR A 74 -7.04 -2.39 -5.75
CA TYR A 74 -6.33 -1.63 -6.75
C TYR A 74 -5.10 -2.40 -7.26
N LYS A 75 -4.95 -2.41 -8.59
CA LYS A 75 -3.79 -2.97 -9.28
C LYS A 75 -3.06 -1.84 -10.00
N ASP A 76 -1.78 -1.67 -9.70
CA ASP A 76 -0.95 -0.62 -10.29
C ASP A 76 -0.47 -0.98 -11.70
N LYS A 77 0.29 -0.07 -12.33
CA LYS A 77 0.83 -0.27 -13.68
C LYS A 77 1.96 -1.29 -13.77
N LEU A 78 2.52 -1.70 -12.64
CA LEU A 78 3.57 -2.72 -12.51
C LEU A 78 2.99 -4.07 -12.09
N ASP A 79 1.67 -4.21 -12.18
CA ASP A 79 0.91 -5.39 -11.79
C ASP A 79 0.92 -5.72 -10.28
N HIS A 80 1.33 -4.79 -9.42
CA HIS A 80 1.20 -4.96 -7.98
C HIS A 80 -0.25 -4.77 -7.55
N VAL A 81 -0.75 -5.71 -6.76
CA VAL A 81 -2.10 -5.66 -6.17
C VAL A 81 -1.96 -5.26 -4.71
N TYR A 82 -2.58 -4.15 -4.34
CA TYR A 82 -2.55 -3.61 -2.97
C TYR A 82 -3.60 -4.30 -2.09
N ASP A 83 -3.41 -5.61 -1.93
CA ASP A 83 -4.25 -6.49 -1.10
C ASP A 83 -3.82 -6.42 0.38
N PHE A 84 -4.62 -7.03 1.26
CA PHE A 84 -4.16 -7.38 2.59
C PHE A 84 -2.87 -8.18 2.49
N ASP A 85 -1.92 -7.92 3.38
CA ASP A 85 -0.57 -8.49 3.36
C ASP A 85 0.37 -7.98 2.26
N TYR A 86 -0.05 -7.05 1.39
CA TYR A 86 0.87 -6.45 0.43
C TYR A 86 1.87 -5.51 1.12
N GLY A 87 3.14 -5.64 0.75
CA GLY A 87 4.20 -4.71 1.14
C GLY A 87 5.42 -4.89 0.24
N MET A 88 6.27 -3.87 0.16
CA MET A 88 7.50 -3.93 -0.62
C MET A 88 8.62 -3.11 0.03
N ASP A 89 9.85 -3.51 -0.25
CA ASP A 89 11.04 -2.72 0.07
C ASP A 89 11.60 -2.05 -1.20
N PHE A 90 12.84 -1.58 -1.15
CA PHE A 90 13.51 -0.93 -2.28
C PHE A 90 13.83 -1.86 -3.45
N GLU A 91 13.86 -3.17 -3.22
CA GLU A 91 14.25 -4.17 -4.20
C GLU A 91 13.05 -4.93 -4.75
N LYS A 92 12.12 -5.35 -3.88
CA LYS A 92 11.02 -6.26 -4.24
C LYS A 92 9.83 -6.23 -3.28
N ARG A 93 8.75 -6.91 -3.71
CA ARG A 93 7.65 -7.29 -2.84
C ARG A 93 8.14 -8.20 -1.71
N ILE A 94 7.56 -8.03 -0.52
CA ILE A 94 7.82 -8.88 0.63
C ILE A 94 7.10 -10.21 0.44
N GLU A 95 7.80 -11.32 0.62
CA GLU A 95 7.31 -12.70 0.40
C GLU A 95 7.79 -13.65 1.50
N ASP A 96 7.65 -13.25 2.76
CA ASP A 96 8.01 -14.07 3.92
C ASP A 96 6.81 -14.81 4.52
N GLU A 97 7.03 -15.51 5.64
CA GLU A 97 6.02 -16.33 6.31
C GLU A 97 4.80 -15.56 6.85
N ARG A 98 4.75 -14.23 6.76
CA ARG A 98 3.57 -13.43 7.13
C ARG A 98 2.59 -13.29 5.97
N VAL A 99 3.07 -13.44 4.73
CA VAL A 99 2.26 -13.45 3.50
C VAL A 99 1.60 -14.82 3.39
N LYS A 100 0.59 -15.05 4.24
CA LYS A 100 -0.11 -16.32 4.40
C LYS A 100 -1.58 -16.24 4.02
N TYR A 101 -2.08 -15.07 3.64
CA TYR A 101 -3.44 -14.93 3.12
C TYR A 101 -3.46 -15.19 1.60
N LEU A 102 -2.96 -16.36 1.22
CA LEU A 102 -3.31 -16.97 -0.06
C LEU A 102 -4.60 -17.75 0.16
N LYS A 103 -5.68 -17.32 -0.52
CA LYS A 103 -6.97 -18.02 -0.59
C LYS A 103 -6.80 -19.49 -0.97
#